data_AF-A0A254RW53-F1
#
_entry.id   AF-A0A254RW53-F1
#
_cell.length_a   1.000
_cell.length_b   1.000
_cell.length_c   1.000
_cell.angle_alpha   90.00
_cell.angle_beta   90.00
_cell.angle_gamma   90.00
#
_symmetry.space_group_name_H-M   'P 1'
#
loop_
_entity.id
_entity.type
_entity.pdbx_description
1 polymer ?
#
loop_
_entity_poly.entity_id
_entity_poly.type
_entity_poly.pdbx_seq_one_letter_code
_entity_poly.pdbx_strand_id
1 'polypeptide(L)' 'MADKYKIPYVNMCIRLFARRFQMTLQGAADYLCKFKGIRFLDDCYPSEHLLPVEDALDDLVAVCKNNGGSIG' A
#
# COMPACT_ATOMS: atom_id res chain seq x y z
N MET A 1 -20.28 7.15 -7.26
CA MET A 1 -20.00 7.42 -5.83
C MET A 1 -18.65 6.80 -5.52
N ALA A 2 -17.71 7.54 -4.94
CA ALA A 2 -16.45 6.95 -4.48
C ALA A 2 -16.77 5.87 -3.43
N ASP A 3 -16.10 4.72 -3.50
CA ASP A 3 -16.32 3.63 -2.56
C ASP A 3 -15.94 4.10 -1.14
N LYS A 4 -16.90 4.04 -0.21
CA LYS A 4 -16.75 4.60 1.14
C LYS A 4 -15.68 3.89 1.98
N TYR A 5 -15.28 2.68 1.58
CA TYR A 5 -14.28 1.88 2.29
C TYR A 5 -12.88 1.98 1.69
N LYS A 6 -12.74 2.61 0.51
CA LYS A 6 -11.44 2.77 -0.16
C LYS A 6 -10.43 3.57 0.66
N ILE A 7 -10.82 4.74 1.18
CA ILE A 7 -9.92 5.56 2.01
C ILE A 7 -9.51 4.81 3.30
N PRO A 8 -10.44 4.21 4.07
CA PRO A 8 -10.08 3.36 5.20
C PRO A 8 -9.13 2.20 4.84
N TYR A 9 -9.37 1.52 3.71
CA TYR A 9 -8.54 0.42 3.23
C TYR A 9 -7.11 0.89 2.91
N VAL A 10 -6.96 1.98 2.17
CA VAL A 10 -5.63 2.57 1.87
C VAL A 10 -4.90 2.94 3.16
N ASN A 11 -5.58 3.59 4.11
CA ASN A 11 -5.00 3.95 5.41
C ASN A 11 -4.56 2.71 6.21
N MET A 12 -5.35 1.63 6.20
CA MET A 12 -5.01 0.35 6.82
C MET A 12 -3.74 -0.23 6.20
N CYS A 13 -3.64 -0.28 4.87
CA CYS A 13 -2.47 -0.81 4.16
C CYS A 13 -1.20 -0.01 4.51
N ILE A 14 -1.26 1.32 4.53
CA ILE A 14 -0.12 2.17 4.90
C ILE A 14 0.34 1.86 6.34
N ARG A 15 -0.59 1.70 7.29
CA ARG A 15 -0.27 1.41 8.70
C ARG A 15 0.36 0.03 8.88
N LEU A 16 -0.16 -0.97 8.17
CA LEU A 16 0.37 -2.33 8.23
C LEU A 16 1.73 -2.43 7.55
N PHE A 17 1.91 -1.76 6.40
CA PHE A 17 3.20 -1.62 5.75
C PHE A 17 4.22 -0.96 6.68
N ALA A 18 3.81 0.12 7.36
CA ALA A 18 4.66 0.82 8.31
C ALA A 18 5.12 -0.11 9.45
N ARG A 19 4.18 -0.90 10.00
CA ARG A 19 4.47 -1.88 11.05
C ARG A 19 5.39 -2.99 10.54
N ARG A 20 5.14 -3.53 9.34
CA ARG A 20 5.90 -4.64 8.75
C ARG A 20 7.37 -4.28 8.56
N PHE A 21 7.66 -3.05 8.16
CA PHE A 21 9.03 -2.57 7.92
C PHE A 21 9.57 -1.64 9.01
N GLN A 22 8.93 -1.61 10.18
CA GLN A 22 9.36 -0.84 11.36
C GLN A 22 9.66 0.64 11.05
N MET A 23 8.86 1.24 10.17
CA MET A 23 9.00 2.65 9.76
C MET A 23 7.91 3.51 10.41
N THR A 24 8.14 4.81 10.44
CA THR A 24 7.10 5.76 10.86
C THR A 24 5.95 5.75 9.86
N LEU A 25 4.73 6.09 10.32
CA LEU A 25 3.57 6.17 9.44
C LEU A 25 3.80 7.16 8.28
N GLN A 26 4.44 8.30 8.56
CA GLN A 26 4.82 9.29 7.55
C GLN A 26 5.83 8.70 6.55
N GLY A 27 6.88 8.02 7.04
CA GLY A 27 7.88 7.39 6.17
C GLY A 27 7.28 6.33 5.25
N ALA A 28 6.31 5.55 5.74
CA ALA A 28 5.56 4.61 4.92
C ALA A 28 4.73 5.31 3.85
N ALA A 29 3.97 6.34 4.22
CA ALA A 29 3.16 7.11 3.28
C ALA A 29 4.04 7.75 2.18
N ASP A 30 5.15 8.36 2.58
CA ASP A 30 6.11 9.00 1.65
C ASP A 30 6.74 7.97 0.70
N TYR A 31 7.15 6.82 1.23
CA TYR A 31 7.72 5.73 0.44
C TYR A 31 6.71 5.18 -0.58
N LEU A 32 5.50 4.83 -0.12
CA LEU A 32 4.44 4.30 -0.97
C LEU A 32 3.97 5.33 -2.01
N CYS A 33 3.99 6.63 -1.69
CA CYS A 33 3.69 7.68 -2.64
C CYS A 33 4.80 7.78 -3.71
N LYS A 34 6.07 7.81 -3.29
CA LYS A 34 7.24 7.91 -4.17
C LYS A 34 7.35 6.76 -5.16
N PHE A 35 7.04 5.54 -4.73
CA PHE A 35 7.23 4.32 -5.50
C PHE A 35 5.92 3.70 -5.99
N LYS A 36 4.91 4.54 -6.26
CA LYS A 36 3.60 4.20 -6.86
C LYS A 36 2.72 3.21 -6.09
N GLY A 37 3.04 2.87 -4.85
CA GLY A 37 2.24 2.00 -3.99
C GLY A 37 0.84 2.58 -3.68
N ILE A 38 0.73 3.89 -3.41
CA ILE A 38 -0.59 4.52 -3.20
C ILE A 38 -1.45 4.47 -4.47
N ARG A 39 -0.82 4.66 -5.63
CA ARG A 39 -1.52 4.57 -6.91
C ARG A 39 -1.99 3.13 -7.18
N PHE A 40 -1.18 2.13 -6.87
CA PHE A 40 -1.59 0.74 -6.94
C PHE A 40 -2.81 0.46 -6.05
N LEU A 41 -2.80 0.88 -4.78
CA LEU A 41 -3.95 0.70 -3.90
C LEU A 41 -5.21 1.42 -4.41
N ASP A 42 -5.05 2.53 -5.14
CA ASP A 42 -6.17 3.24 -5.76
C ASP A 42 -6.71 2.50 -6.99
N ASP A 43 -5.83 2.15 -7.93
CA ASP A 43 -6.17 1.54 -9.22
C ASP A 43 -6.65 0.09 -9.05
N CYS A 44 -6.05 -0.67 -8.12
CA CYS A 44 -6.32 -2.09 -7.89
C CYS A 44 -7.32 -2.35 -6.75
N TYR A 45 -7.83 -1.30 -6.08
CA TYR A 45 -8.81 -1.43 -4.98
C TYR A 45 -9.92 -2.46 -5.24
N PRO A 46 -10.61 -2.47 -6.41
CA PRO A 46 -11.72 -3.40 -6.64
C PRO A 46 -11.36 -4.89 -6.50
N SER A 47 -10.09 -5.25 -6.68
CA SER A 47 -9.58 -6.61 -6.53
C SER A 47 -8.92 -6.81 -5.16
N GLU A 48 -8.00 -5.92 -4.79
CA GLU A 48 -7.17 -6.05 -3.58
C GLU A 48 -7.99 -6.12 -2.29
N HIS A 49 -9.08 -5.35 -2.18
CA HIS A 49 -9.88 -5.33 -0.94
C HIS A 49 -10.64 -6.63 -0.67
N LEU A 50 -10.71 -7.56 -1.63
CA LEU A 50 -11.31 -8.88 -1.50
C LEU A 50 -10.30 -9.94 -1.08
N LEU A 51 -9.00 -9.62 -1.12
CA LEU A 51 -7.90 -10.52 -0.81
C LEU A 51 -7.47 -10.40 0.66
N PRO A 52 -6.75 -11.39 1.19
CA PRO A 52 -6.00 -11.23 2.43
C PRO A 52 -5.10 -10.00 2.38
N VAL A 53 -5.06 -9.24 3.47
CA VAL A 53 -4.23 -8.01 3.52
C VAL A 53 -2.75 -8.28 3.32
N GLU A 54 -2.25 -9.45 3.73
CA GLU A 54 -0.84 -9.80 3.54
C GLU A 54 -0.45 -9.87 2.06
N ASP A 55 -1.35 -10.33 1.19
CA ASP A 55 -1.13 -10.36 -0.26
C ASP A 55 -0.98 -8.93 -0.81
N ALA A 56 -1.85 -8.02 -0.39
CA ALA A 56 -1.75 -6.60 -0.75
C ALA A 56 -0.45 -5.95 -0.26
N LEU A 57 0.10 -6.38 0.89
CA LEU A 57 1.41 -5.90 1.38
C LEU A 57 2.57 -6.44 0.54
N ASP A 58 2.50 -7.70 0.13
CA ASP A 58 3.50 -8.31 -0.75
C ASP A 58 3.48 -7.67 -2.15
N ASP A 59 2.29 -7.38 -2.68
CA ASP A 59 2.12 -6.68 -3.94
C ASP A 59 2.59 -5.23 -3.86
N LEU A 60 2.36 -4.54 -2.74
CA LEU A 60 2.96 -3.23 -2.48
C LEU A 60 4.49 -3.28 -2.55
N VAL A 61 5.12 -4.29 -1.96
CA VAL A 61 6.57 -4.49 -2.05
C VAL A 61 7.00 -4.69 -3.49
N ALA A 62 6.31 -5.57 -4.24
CA ALA A 62 6.63 -5.83 -5.65
C ALA A 62 6.48 -4.58 -6.53
N VAL A 63 5.37 -3.85 -6.39
CA VAL A 63 5.11 -2.59 -7.09
C VAL A 63 6.17 -1.56 -6.76
N CYS A 64 6.50 -1.38 -5.47
CA CYS A 64 7.51 -0.41 -5.08
C CYS A 64 8.89 -0.78 -5.62
N LYS A 65 9.30 -2.06 -5.56
CA LYS A 65 10.55 -2.54 -6.17
C LYS A 65 10.62 -2.27 -7.67
N ASN A 66 9.55 -2.57 -8.39
CA ASN A 66 9.46 -2.32 -9.84
C ASN A 66 9.52 -0.83 -10.22
N ASN A 67 9.34 0.08 -9.26
CA ASN A 67 9.42 1.52 -9.45
C ASN A 67 10.67 2.15 -8.79
N GLY A 68 11.67 1.35 -8.45
CA GLY A 68 12.96 1.82 -7.89
C GLY A 68 13.01 1.89 -6.37
N GLY A 69 12.02 1.34 -5.69
CA GLY A 69 12.01 1.16 -4.24
C GLY A 69 12.97 0.05 -3.80
N SER A 70 13.60 0.22 -2.64
CA SER A 70 14.61 -0.71 -2.11
C SER A 70 14.15 -1.54 -0.90
N ILE A 71 12.89 -1.41 -0.49
CA ILE A 71 12.37 -2.05 0.72
C ILE A 71 11.70 -3.36 0.31
N GLY A 72 11.99 -4.42 1.06
CA GLY A 72 11.36 -5.73 0.98
C GLY A 72 12.36 -6.85 1.05
#